data_AF-A0AA43ZU79-F1
#
_entry.id   AF-A0AA43ZU79-F1
#
_cell.length_a   1.000
_cell.length_b   1.000
_cell.length_c   1.000
_cell.angle_alpha   90.00
_cell.angle_beta   90.00
_cell.angle_gamma   90.00
#
_symmetry.space_group_name_H-M   'P 1'
#
loop_
_entity.id
_entity.type
_entity.pdbx_description
1 polymer ?
#
loop_
_entity_poly.entity_id
_entity_poly.type
_entity_poly.pdbx_seq_one_letter_code
_entity_poly.pdbx_strand_id
1 'polypeptide(L)'
;MLIEFSIKNFGPFKDKAVFSMESTALDGNEGNLLDSPLKDPLLGTAVIFGANASGKSYVLKAMDVLQIMVRAPMNPNITYPWYQPFRASNETLSAPTELGIAFTVDDVRYDYSISFDKDHVVAESLYHSPKGRKGMVFSRKEQNFKFGRTAIRGLKSSSMLTSPTSSFLSVAAQYNNETCLAAHKGIVNDIKIIGGNLSTMLNDVIEYINLNKGFKEHMMKAL
;
A
#
# COMPACT_ATOMS: atom_id res chain seq x y z
N MET A 1 -4.13 7.04 -7.30
CA MET A 1 -4.88 7.57 -6.14
C MET A 1 -5.19 6.45 -5.14
N LEU A 2 -5.19 6.73 -3.84
CA LEU A 2 -5.61 5.77 -2.82
C LEU A 2 -7.13 5.54 -2.89
N ILE A 3 -7.57 4.29 -2.84
CA ILE A 3 -8.99 3.91 -2.77
C ILE A 3 -9.29 3.36 -1.37
N GLU A 4 -8.51 2.37 -0.93
CA GLU A 4 -8.75 1.69 0.34
C GLU A 4 -7.42 1.26 0.96
N PHE A 5 -7.35 1.29 2.29
CA PHE A 5 -6.31 0.64 3.06
C PHE A 5 -6.92 -0.21 4.17
N SER A 6 -6.40 -1.42 4.38
CA SER A 6 -6.89 -2.33 5.39
C SER A 6 -5.77 -2.90 6.25
N ILE A 7 -6.08 -3.10 7.53
CA ILE A 7 -5.15 -3.50 8.58
C ILE A 7 -5.82 -4.58 9.40
N LYS A 8 -5.11 -5.66 9.72
CA LYS A 8 -5.54 -6.65 10.70
C LYS A 8 -4.34 -7.15 11.48
N ASN A 9 -4.55 -7.40 12.77
CA ASN A 9 -3.52 -7.87 13.69
C ASN A 9 -2.24 -7.01 13.66
N PHE A 10 -2.38 -5.70 13.86
CA PHE A 10 -1.27 -4.74 13.90
C PHE A 10 -1.52 -3.64 14.92
N GLY A 11 -0.61 -3.50 15.90
CA GLY A 11 -0.71 -2.55 16.99
C GLY A 11 -2.03 -2.72 17.77
N PRO A 12 -2.90 -1.71 17.82
CA PRO A 12 -4.19 -1.79 18.50
C PRO A 12 -5.27 -2.51 17.67
N PHE A 13 -5.03 -2.80 16.39
CA PHE A 13 -6.02 -3.45 15.52
C PHE A 13 -5.95 -4.96 15.66
N LYS A 14 -6.87 -5.54 16.43
CA LYS A 14 -7.07 -7.01 16.49
C LYS A 14 -7.72 -7.49 15.19
N ASP A 15 -8.93 -7.01 14.93
CA ASP A 15 -9.75 -7.37 13.79
C ASP A 15 -9.43 -6.48 12.57
N LYS A 16 -10.00 -6.84 11.41
CA LYS A 16 -9.81 -6.08 10.18
C LYS A 16 -10.46 -4.70 10.31
N ALA A 17 -9.65 -3.66 10.20
CA ALA A 17 -10.09 -2.28 10.01
C ALA A 17 -9.86 -1.85 8.56
N VAL A 18 -10.75 -1.00 8.04
CA VAL A 18 -10.70 -0.50 6.67
C VAL A 18 -10.85 1.02 6.68
N PHE A 19 -9.93 1.70 6.01
CA PHE A 19 -9.99 3.11 5.67
C PHE A 19 -10.31 3.20 4.18
N SER A 20 -11.49 3.74 3.82
CA SER A 20 -11.94 3.84 2.42
C SER A 20 -12.12 5.31 2.02
N MET A 21 -11.69 5.62 0.81
CA MET A 21 -11.88 6.88 0.10
C MET A 21 -13.01 6.76 -0.94
N GLU A 22 -13.70 5.62 -1.03
CA GLU A 22 -14.86 5.48 -1.91
C GLU A 22 -15.96 6.46 -1.47
N SER A 23 -16.49 7.21 -2.43
CA SER A 23 -17.62 8.10 -2.15
C SER A 23 -18.88 7.27 -1.87
N THR A 24 -19.77 7.82 -1.06
CA THR A 24 -21.09 7.23 -0.79
C THR A 24 -22.17 8.17 -1.32
N ALA A 25 -23.36 7.64 -1.60
CA ALA A 25 -24.51 8.43 -2.06
C ALA A 25 -25.11 9.37 -1.00
N LEU A 26 -24.40 9.58 0.13
CA LEU A 26 -24.82 10.51 1.18
C LEU A 26 -24.53 11.95 0.75
N ASP A 27 -25.35 12.89 1.23
CA ASP A 27 -25.19 14.33 1.02
C ASP A 27 -23.85 14.84 1.60
N GLY A 28 -22.77 14.63 0.86
CA GLY A 28 -21.45 15.17 1.12
C GLY A 28 -21.26 16.51 0.43
N ASN A 29 -20.24 17.25 0.85
CA ASN A 29 -19.79 18.41 0.10
C ASN A 29 -19.28 17.94 -1.27
N GLU A 30 -20.00 18.26 -2.36
CA GLU A 30 -19.60 17.96 -3.73
C GLU A 30 -18.18 18.47 -4.04
N GLY A 31 -17.74 19.55 -3.38
CA GLY A 31 -16.38 20.07 -3.48
C GLY A 31 -15.27 19.18 -2.91
N ASN A 32 -15.60 18.06 -2.25
CA ASN A 32 -14.65 17.05 -1.77
C ASN A 32 -14.64 15.78 -2.63
N LEU A 33 -15.21 15.83 -3.84
CA LEU A 33 -15.15 14.72 -4.79
C LEU A 33 -14.03 14.95 -5.80
N LEU A 34 -13.29 13.89 -6.08
CA LEU A 34 -12.31 13.83 -7.16
C LEU A 34 -12.84 12.89 -8.24
N ASP A 35 -12.74 13.35 -9.49
CA ASP A 35 -12.88 12.47 -10.63
C ASP A 35 -11.89 11.33 -10.51
N SER A 36 -12.36 10.12 -10.79
CA SER A 36 -11.56 8.91 -10.69
C SER A 36 -11.71 8.09 -11.96
N PRO A 37 -10.71 7.28 -12.30
CA PRO A 37 -10.81 6.34 -13.43
C PRO A 37 -11.74 5.16 -13.14
N LEU A 38 -12.31 5.09 -11.93
CA LEU A 38 -13.36 4.14 -11.59
C LEU A 38 -14.72 4.66 -12.06
N LYS A 39 -15.75 3.82 -11.96
CA LYS A 39 -17.12 4.23 -12.29
C LYS A 39 -17.62 5.37 -11.39
N ASP A 40 -17.24 5.33 -10.12
CA ASP A 40 -17.71 6.26 -9.09
C ASP A 40 -16.57 7.20 -8.66
N PRO A 41 -16.87 8.45 -8.27
CA PRO A 41 -15.86 9.39 -7.79
C PRO A 41 -15.28 8.94 -6.44
N LEU A 42 -14.11 9.47 -6.10
CA LEU A 42 -13.46 9.24 -4.81
C LEU A 42 -13.50 10.50 -3.96
N LEU A 43 -13.41 10.36 -2.64
CA LEU A 43 -13.20 11.47 -1.72
C LEU A 43 -11.80 12.07 -1.94
N GLY A 44 -11.70 13.40 -1.97
CA GLY A 44 -10.42 14.11 -2.05
C GLY A 44 -9.71 14.25 -0.71
N THR A 45 -10.49 14.36 0.36
CA THR A 45 -10.00 14.53 1.74
C THR A 45 -10.82 13.66 2.68
N ALA A 46 -10.14 13.07 3.66
CA ALA A 46 -10.75 12.35 4.77
C ALA A 46 -10.03 12.70 6.08
N VAL A 47 -10.76 12.69 7.20
CA VAL A 47 -10.21 12.97 8.52
C VAL A 47 -10.51 11.82 9.47
N ILE A 48 -9.48 11.31 10.14
CA ILE A 48 -9.62 10.23 11.12
C ILE A 48 -9.68 10.82 12.53
N PHE A 49 -10.87 10.82 13.13
CA PHE A 49 -11.08 11.23 14.52
C PHE A 49 -11.12 10.04 15.47
N GLY A 50 -10.79 10.28 16.74
CA GLY A 50 -10.86 9.26 17.79
C GLY A 50 -10.13 9.68 19.05
N ALA A 51 -10.40 9.00 20.16
CA ALA A 51 -9.74 9.24 21.44
C ALA A 51 -8.21 9.05 21.37
N ASN A 52 -7.48 9.53 22.38
CA ASN A 52 -6.06 9.22 22.52
C ASN A 52 -5.86 7.69 22.58
N ALA A 53 -4.77 7.22 21.97
CA ALA A 53 -4.45 5.79 21.83
C ALA A 53 -5.47 4.93 21.03
N SER A 54 -6.45 5.53 20.34
CA SER A 54 -7.43 4.80 19.51
C SER A 54 -6.85 4.18 18.21
N GLY A 55 -5.54 4.30 17.98
CA GLY A 55 -4.88 3.72 16.80
C GLY A 55 -4.77 4.61 15.56
N LYS A 56 -5.14 5.90 15.62
CA LYS A 56 -5.02 6.84 14.48
C LYS A 56 -3.62 6.83 13.84
N SER A 57 -2.57 7.05 14.65
CA SER A 57 -1.18 7.01 14.17
C SER A 57 -0.75 5.62 13.72
N TYR A 58 -1.41 4.55 14.18
CA TYR A 58 -1.11 3.19 13.73
C TYR A 58 -1.62 2.92 12.31
N VAL A 59 -2.63 3.66 11.83
CA VAL A 59 -3.03 3.60 10.41
C VAL A 59 -1.86 4.03 9.52
N LEU A 60 -1.26 5.19 9.81
CA LEU A 60 -0.10 5.69 9.07
C LEU A 60 1.13 4.78 9.23
N LYS A 61 1.42 4.31 10.45
CA LYS A 61 2.51 3.35 10.67
C LYS A 61 2.33 2.06 9.88
N ALA A 62 1.11 1.54 9.75
CA ALA A 62 0.84 0.35 8.96
C ALA A 62 1.09 0.61 7.47
N MET A 63 0.71 1.78 6.95
CA MET A 63 1.03 2.18 5.58
C MET A 63 2.54 2.33 5.37
N ASP A 64 3.28 2.91 6.33
CA ASP A 64 4.75 3.02 6.29
C ASP A 64 5.39 1.63 6.21
N VAL A 65 4.91 0.70 7.04
CA VAL A 65 5.38 -0.69 7.04
C VAL A 65 5.13 -1.36 5.69
N LEU A 66 3.95 -1.17 5.10
CA LEU A 66 3.65 -1.67 3.76
C LEU A 66 4.65 -1.12 2.74
N GLN A 67 4.94 0.19 2.78
CA GLN A 67 5.91 0.82 1.88
C GLN A 67 7.32 0.27 2.09
N ILE A 68 7.77 0.09 3.34
CA ILE A 68 9.08 -0.49 3.66
C ILE A 68 9.20 -1.90 3.07
N MET A 69 8.19 -2.74 3.24
CA MET A 69 8.20 -4.12 2.76
C MET A 69 8.20 -4.23 1.23
N VAL A 70 7.53 -3.30 0.53
CA VAL A 70 7.45 -3.29 -0.93
C VAL A 70 8.66 -2.57 -1.57
N ARG A 71 9.26 -1.59 -0.89
CA ARG A 71 10.33 -0.74 -1.42
C ARG A 71 11.52 -1.54 -1.94
N ALA A 72 12.01 -2.51 -1.15
CA ALA A 72 13.13 -3.36 -1.52
C ALA A 72 13.00 -4.77 -0.91
N PRO A 73 13.61 -5.80 -1.55
CA PRO A 73 13.73 -7.13 -0.97
C PRO A 73 14.44 -7.08 0.39
N MET A 74 13.97 -7.90 1.33
CA MET A 74 14.52 -7.94 2.67
C MET A 74 15.74 -8.84 2.74
N ASN A 75 16.72 -8.45 3.56
CA ASN A 75 17.80 -9.35 3.93
C ASN A 75 17.22 -10.57 4.67
N PRO A 76 17.55 -11.82 4.26
CA PRO A 76 17.01 -13.03 4.88
C PRO A 76 17.40 -13.23 6.35
N ASN A 77 18.39 -12.51 6.86
CA ASN A 77 18.87 -12.62 8.24
C ASN A 77 18.20 -11.61 9.21
N ILE A 78 17.21 -10.83 8.75
CA ILE A 78 16.54 -9.81 9.56
C ILE A 78 15.16 -10.31 9.98
N THR A 79 14.93 -10.40 11.29
CA THR A 79 13.58 -10.49 11.88
C THR A 79 12.87 -9.16 11.65
N TYR A 80 11.60 -9.16 11.28
CA TYR A 80 10.88 -7.93 10.95
C TYR A 80 10.69 -7.04 12.19
N PRO A 81 11.43 -5.91 12.32
CA PRO A 81 11.37 -5.08 13.53
C PRO A 81 10.04 -4.33 13.65
N TRP A 82 9.29 -4.25 12.55
CA TRP A 82 7.94 -3.68 12.49
C TRP A 82 6.82 -4.70 12.66
N TYR A 83 7.11 -5.99 12.86
CA TYR A 83 6.08 -6.95 13.25
C TYR A 83 5.61 -6.63 14.68
N GLN A 84 4.43 -6.03 14.77
CA GLN A 84 3.82 -5.59 16.01
C GLN A 84 2.37 -6.08 16.05
N PRO A 85 2.12 -7.38 16.32
CA PRO A 85 0.78 -7.93 16.36
C PRO A 85 -0.02 -7.34 17.53
N PHE A 86 -1.34 -7.56 17.51
CA PHE A 86 -2.19 -7.24 18.65
C PHE A 86 -1.76 -8.07 19.86
N ARG A 87 -1.50 -7.40 20.99
CA ARG A 87 -0.85 -8.03 22.16
C ARG A 87 -1.79 -8.52 23.24
N ALA A 88 -3.05 -8.09 23.25
CA ALA A 88 -4.00 -8.45 24.31
C ALA A 88 -4.79 -9.74 24.01
N SER A 89 -4.23 -10.64 23.19
CA SER A 89 -4.80 -11.96 22.88
C SER A 89 -3.67 -12.94 22.55
N ASN A 90 -3.67 -14.12 23.19
CA ASN A 90 -2.63 -15.13 22.94
C ASN A 90 -2.66 -15.64 21.49
N GLU A 91 -3.86 -15.75 20.91
CA GLU A 91 -4.06 -16.20 19.53
C GLU A 91 -3.40 -15.27 18.51
N THR A 92 -3.26 -13.98 18.83
CA THR A 92 -2.77 -12.98 17.87
C THR A 92 -1.27 -12.77 17.92
N LEU A 93 -0.60 -13.15 19.01
CA LEU A 93 0.84 -12.90 19.23
C LEU A 93 1.74 -13.54 18.16
N SER A 94 1.37 -14.72 17.69
CA SER A 94 2.06 -15.44 16.61
C SER A 94 1.27 -15.47 15.30
N ALA A 95 0.09 -14.87 15.26
CA ALA A 95 -0.70 -14.81 14.05
C ALA A 95 -0.12 -13.75 13.10
N PRO A 96 -0.21 -13.93 11.78
CA PRO A 96 0.27 -12.95 10.83
C PRO A 96 -0.43 -11.59 10.99
N THR A 97 0.30 -10.51 10.73
CA THR A 97 -0.28 -9.21 10.37
C THR A 97 -0.77 -9.30 8.93
N GLU A 98 -1.90 -8.67 8.60
CA GLU A 98 -2.39 -8.54 7.23
C GLU A 98 -2.55 -7.05 6.89
N LEU A 99 -1.92 -6.64 5.78
CA LEU A 99 -2.04 -5.31 5.22
C LEU A 99 -2.59 -5.42 3.80
N GLY A 100 -3.50 -4.52 3.44
CA GLY A 100 -4.08 -4.47 2.10
C GLY A 100 -4.24 -3.05 1.63
N ILE A 101 -4.05 -2.82 0.33
CA ILE A 101 -4.21 -1.51 -0.30
C ILE A 101 -4.88 -1.65 -1.66
N ALA A 102 -5.89 -0.82 -1.91
CA ALA A 102 -6.48 -0.62 -3.23
C ALA A 102 -6.16 0.80 -3.69
N PHE A 103 -5.69 0.94 -4.93
CA PHE A 103 -5.26 2.21 -5.49
C PHE A 103 -5.33 2.21 -7.01
N THR A 104 -5.20 3.38 -7.62
CA THR A 104 -5.11 3.56 -9.08
C THR A 104 -3.74 4.09 -9.49
N VAL A 105 -3.20 3.58 -10.60
CA VAL A 105 -2.03 4.11 -11.31
C VAL A 105 -2.35 4.07 -12.79
N ASP A 106 -2.13 5.17 -13.51
CA ASP A 106 -2.38 5.29 -14.95
C ASP A 106 -3.76 4.72 -15.36
N ASP A 107 -4.80 5.15 -14.65
CA ASP A 107 -6.21 4.71 -14.80
C ASP A 107 -6.52 3.23 -14.55
N VAL A 108 -5.53 2.46 -14.07
CA VAL A 108 -5.70 1.06 -13.71
C VAL A 108 -5.82 0.90 -12.20
N ARG A 109 -6.90 0.26 -11.75
CA ARG A 109 -7.04 -0.17 -10.34
C ARG A 109 -6.15 -1.36 -10.04
N TYR A 110 -5.45 -1.31 -8.92
CA TYR A 110 -4.69 -2.39 -8.32
C TYR A 110 -5.25 -2.70 -6.94
N ASP A 111 -5.34 -3.99 -6.61
CA ASP A 111 -5.58 -4.46 -5.24
C ASP A 111 -4.38 -5.31 -4.82
N TYR A 112 -3.61 -4.82 -3.85
CA TYR A 112 -2.44 -5.51 -3.29
C TYR A 112 -2.71 -5.91 -1.84
N SER A 113 -2.24 -7.09 -1.45
CA SER A 113 -2.30 -7.55 -0.06
C SER A 113 -1.06 -8.36 0.30
N ILE A 114 -0.56 -8.15 1.51
CA ILE A 114 0.57 -8.87 2.08
C ILE A 114 0.24 -9.28 3.52
N SER A 115 0.61 -10.51 3.87
CA SER A 115 0.50 -11.04 5.21
C SER A 115 1.84 -11.60 5.65
N PHE A 116 2.26 -11.26 6.86
CA PHE A 116 3.57 -11.58 7.37
C PHE A 116 3.56 -11.82 8.88
N ASP A 117 4.44 -12.69 9.34
CA ASP A 117 4.69 -12.91 10.77
C ASP A 117 6.02 -12.25 11.18
N LYS A 118 6.61 -12.68 12.29
CA LYS A 118 7.89 -12.12 12.78
C LYS A 118 9.07 -12.37 11.83
N ASP A 119 9.01 -13.43 11.01
CA ASP A 119 10.15 -13.94 10.26
C ASP A 119 9.97 -13.85 8.73
N HIS A 120 8.75 -13.97 8.21
CA HIS A 120 8.55 -14.12 6.77
C HIS A 120 7.18 -13.68 6.26
N VAL A 121 7.08 -13.55 4.93
CA VAL A 121 5.83 -13.33 4.20
C VAL A 121 5.09 -14.65 4.04
N VAL A 122 3.95 -14.74 4.72
CA VAL A 122 3.04 -15.90 4.76
C VAL A 122 2.13 -15.94 3.55
N ALA A 123 1.62 -14.78 3.11
CA ALA A 123 0.81 -14.68 1.90
C ALA A 123 0.99 -13.32 1.22
N GLU A 124 0.83 -13.29 -0.10
CA GLU A 124 0.92 -12.05 -0.88
C GLU A 124 0.11 -12.18 -2.16
N SER A 125 -0.55 -11.12 -2.59
CA SER A 125 -1.28 -11.13 -3.86
C SER A 125 -1.36 -9.75 -4.48
N LEU A 126 -1.41 -9.74 -5.80
CA LEU A 126 -1.66 -8.54 -6.60
C LEU A 126 -2.73 -8.86 -7.64
N TYR A 127 -3.73 -8.00 -7.71
CA TYR A 127 -4.75 -7.98 -8.74
C TYR A 127 -4.73 -6.62 -9.44
N HIS A 128 -5.16 -6.59 -10.70
CA HIS A 128 -5.29 -5.36 -11.47
C HIS A 128 -6.55 -5.38 -12.34
N SER A 129 -7.09 -4.21 -12.69
CA SER A 129 -8.33 -4.07 -13.45
C SER A 129 -8.23 -3.08 -14.62
N PRO A 130 -7.39 -3.34 -15.65
CA PRO A 130 -7.06 -2.37 -16.70
C PRO A 130 -8.23 -2.04 -17.65
N LYS A 131 -9.29 -2.86 -17.65
CA LYS A 131 -10.53 -2.63 -18.41
C LYS A 131 -11.75 -2.79 -17.51
N GLY A 132 -11.62 -2.41 -16.24
CA GLY A 132 -12.63 -2.62 -15.20
C GLY A 132 -12.85 -4.07 -14.77
N ARG A 133 -12.18 -5.05 -15.39
CA ARG A 133 -12.26 -6.47 -15.02
C ARG A 133 -11.07 -6.88 -14.17
N LYS A 134 -11.35 -7.36 -12.96
CA LYS A 134 -10.33 -7.85 -12.01
C LYS A 134 -9.63 -9.10 -12.54
N GLY A 135 -8.33 -8.98 -12.79
CA GLY A 135 -7.43 -10.07 -13.13
C GLY A 135 -6.40 -10.28 -12.04
N MET A 136 -6.09 -11.54 -11.74
CA MET A 136 -4.95 -11.87 -10.88
C MET A 136 -3.65 -11.57 -11.65
N VAL A 137 -2.70 -10.89 -11.01
CA VAL A 137 -1.32 -10.79 -11.49
C VAL A 137 -0.54 -11.98 -10.92
N PHE A 138 -0.54 -12.08 -9.59
CA PHE A 138 0.02 -13.21 -8.86
C PHE A 138 -0.72 -13.44 -7.54
N SER A 139 -0.57 -14.64 -7.00
CA SER A 139 -0.85 -14.95 -5.60
C SER A 139 0.24 -15.89 -5.08
N ARG A 140 0.69 -15.67 -3.86
CA ARG A 140 1.68 -16.46 -3.16
C ARG A 140 1.11 -16.86 -1.80
N LYS A 141 1.23 -18.13 -1.43
CA LYS A 141 1.03 -18.63 -0.07
C LYS A 141 2.25 -19.46 0.32
N GLU A 142 2.95 -19.08 1.36
CA GLU A 142 4.32 -19.52 1.64
C GLU A 142 5.20 -19.30 0.41
N GLN A 143 5.91 -20.32 -0.09
CA GLN A 143 6.66 -20.27 -1.34
C GLN A 143 5.89 -20.86 -2.54
N ASN A 144 4.57 -21.00 -2.44
CA ASN A 144 3.74 -21.53 -3.53
C ASN A 144 3.14 -20.38 -4.32
N PHE A 145 3.58 -20.22 -5.57
CA PHE A 145 3.18 -19.13 -6.45
C PHE A 145 2.15 -19.58 -7.49
N LYS A 146 1.17 -18.72 -7.75
CA LYS A 146 0.25 -18.79 -8.89
C LYS A 146 0.32 -17.49 -9.66
N PHE A 147 0.24 -17.56 -10.98
CA PHE A 147 0.33 -16.41 -11.86
C PHE A 147 -0.93 -16.29 -12.73
N GLY A 148 -1.36 -15.07 -12.97
CA GLY A 148 -2.41 -14.79 -13.93
C GLY A 148 -1.96 -14.99 -15.36
N ARG A 149 -2.91 -15.20 -16.26
CA ARG A 149 -2.66 -15.48 -17.68
C ARG A 149 -1.97 -14.32 -18.41
N THR A 150 -2.26 -13.09 -18.00
CA THR A 150 -1.86 -11.86 -18.69
C THR A 150 -0.57 -11.22 -18.18
N ALA A 151 0.03 -11.72 -17.10
CA ALA A 151 1.20 -11.11 -16.45
C ALA A 151 2.43 -12.02 -16.35
N ILE A 152 2.49 -13.12 -17.13
CA ILE A 152 3.44 -14.23 -16.90
C ILE A 152 4.91 -13.85 -17.13
N ARG A 153 5.21 -12.88 -18.01
CA ARG A 153 6.59 -12.61 -18.45
C ARG A 153 7.44 -12.17 -17.25
N GLY A 154 8.50 -12.91 -16.97
CA GLY A 154 9.44 -12.65 -15.87
C GLY A 154 9.01 -13.18 -14.50
N LEU A 155 7.71 -13.33 -14.21
CA LEU A 155 7.23 -13.68 -12.85
C LEU A 155 7.73 -15.03 -12.36
N LYS A 156 7.80 -16.05 -13.23
CA LYS A 156 8.31 -17.38 -12.86
C LYS A 156 9.80 -17.33 -12.50
N SER A 157 10.57 -16.50 -13.18
CA SER A 157 11.99 -16.31 -12.85
C SER A 157 12.14 -15.55 -11.55
N SER A 158 11.38 -14.47 -11.37
CA SER A 158 11.35 -13.70 -10.12
C SER A 158 10.97 -14.58 -8.92
N SER A 159 10.05 -15.54 -9.09
CA SER A 159 9.61 -16.38 -7.96
C SER A 159 10.70 -17.34 -7.48
N MET A 160 11.59 -17.78 -8.38
CA MET A 160 12.74 -18.61 -8.01
C MET A 160 13.80 -17.80 -7.24
N LEU A 161 13.79 -16.47 -7.37
CA LEU A 161 14.74 -15.55 -6.74
C LEU A 161 14.18 -14.90 -5.47
N THR A 162 12.89 -15.10 -5.19
CA THR A 162 12.21 -14.46 -4.07
C THR A 162 12.43 -15.27 -2.80
N SER A 163 13.04 -14.66 -1.78
CA SER A 163 13.17 -15.29 -0.48
C SER A 163 11.84 -15.31 0.30
N PRO A 164 11.69 -16.20 1.30
CA PRO A 164 10.57 -16.15 2.24
C PRO A 164 10.39 -14.79 2.91
N THR A 165 11.49 -14.09 3.17
CA THR A 165 11.52 -12.80 3.84
C THR A 165 11.21 -11.60 2.94
N SER A 166 11.15 -11.77 1.62
CA SER A 166 10.95 -10.67 0.68
C SER A 166 9.54 -10.63 0.12
N SER A 167 9.02 -9.42 -0.10
CA SER A 167 7.86 -9.20 -0.95
C SER A 167 8.19 -9.63 -2.39
N PHE A 168 7.34 -10.48 -2.95
CA PHE A 168 7.39 -10.86 -4.35
C PHE A 168 7.14 -9.67 -5.28
N LEU A 169 6.25 -8.73 -4.91
CA LEU A 169 6.04 -7.50 -5.68
C LEU A 169 7.35 -6.72 -5.84
N SER A 170 8.11 -6.58 -4.75
CA SER A 170 9.40 -5.90 -4.77
C SER A 170 10.40 -6.57 -5.72
N VAL A 171 10.54 -7.89 -5.63
CA VAL A 171 11.43 -8.66 -6.51
C VAL A 171 10.97 -8.59 -7.97
N ALA A 172 9.68 -8.83 -8.25
CA ALA A 172 9.14 -8.80 -9.61
C ALA A 172 9.27 -7.43 -10.28
N ALA A 173 9.16 -6.33 -9.52
CA ALA A 173 9.42 -4.99 -10.02
C ALA A 173 10.89 -4.78 -10.42
N GLN A 174 11.84 -5.30 -9.63
CA GLN A 174 13.28 -5.22 -9.95
C GLN A 174 13.67 -6.00 -11.22
N TYR A 175 12.96 -7.09 -11.50
CA TYR A 175 13.14 -7.87 -12.73
C TYR A 175 12.27 -7.37 -13.89
N ASN A 176 11.88 -6.09 -13.87
CA ASN A 176 11.22 -5.36 -14.96
C ASN A 176 9.88 -5.98 -15.43
N ASN A 177 9.10 -6.60 -14.54
CA ASN A 177 7.71 -6.91 -14.87
C ASN A 177 6.89 -5.62 -14.84
N GLU A 178 6.43 -5.16 -16.00
CA GLU A 178 5.74 -3.86 -16.16
C GLU A 178 4.55 -3.66 -15.21
N THR A 179 3.71 -4.70 -15.05
CA THR A 179 2.53 -4.62 -14.16
C THR A 179 2.94 -4.51 -12.70
N CYS A 180 3.95 -5.26 -12.27
CA CYS A 180 4.48 -5.18 -10.91
C CYS A 180 5.22 -3.87 -10.67
N LEU A 181 5.94 -3.34 -11.67
CA LEU A 181 6.63 -2.07 -11.58
C LEU A 181 5.65 -0.90 -11.41
N ALA A 182 4.53 -0.90 -12.14
CA ALA A 182 3.48 0.11 -11.96
C ALA A 182 2.85 0.04 -10.56
N ALA A 183 2.53 -1.17 -10.08
CA ALA A 183 1.98 -1.35 -8.73
C ALA A 183 2.99 -0.95 -7.63
N HIS A 184 4.26 -1.32 -7.79
CA HIS A 184 5.35 -0.92 -6.88
C HIS A 184 5.50 0.60 -6.83
N LYS A 185 5.56 1.26 -7.99
CA LYS A 185 5.59 2.73 -8.09
C LYS A 185 4.40 3.37 -7.38
N GLY A 186 3.19 2.86 -7.60
CA GLY A 186 1.98 3.36 -6.94
C GLY A 186 2.06 3.33 -5.42
N ILE A 187 2.52 2.22 -4.85
CA ILE A 187 2.63 2.04 -3.40
C ILE A 187 3.77 2.89 -2.82
N VAL A 188 4.95 2.88 -3.46
CA VAL A 188 6.20 3.39 -2.88
C VAL A 188 6.45 4.87 -3.21
N ASN A 189 6.00 5.32 -4.38
CA ASN A 189 6.31 6.65 -4.90
C ASN A 189 5.08 7.56 -4.95
N ASP A 190 3.93 7.06 -5.39
CA ASP A 190 2.74 7.91 -5.62
C ASP A 190 1.96 8.17 -4.32
N ILE A 191 1.95 7.21 -3.39
CA ILE A 191 1.40 7.41 -2.05
C ILE A 191 2.50 7.99 -1.15
N LYS A 192 2.28 9.19 -0.63
CA LYS A 192 3.21 9.87 0.28
C LYS A 192 2.64 9.92 1.69
N ILE A 193 3.42 9.46 2.65
CA ILE A 193 3.07 9.52 4.07
C ILE A 193 3.90 10.65 4.68
N ILE A 194 3.21 11.69 5.10
CA ILE A 194 3.82 12.94 5.56
C ILE A 194 3.65 13.00 7.07
N GLY A 195 4.73 12.78 7.83
CA GLY A 195 4.70 12.85 9.30
C GLY A 195 6.02 12.47 9.99
N GLY A 196 6.10 12.79 11.30
CA GLY A 196 7.15 12.26 12.20
C GLY A 196 8.48 13.01 12.24
N ASN A 197 8.88 13.71 11.18
CA ASN A 197 10.07 14.57 11.19
C ASN A 197 9.93 15.74 10.20
N LEU A 198 9.97 16.98 10.72
CA LEU A 198 9.79 18.20 9.94
C LEU A 198 10.82 18.34 8.80
N SER A 199 12.05 17.84 8.98
CA SER A 199 13.10 17.92 7.96
C SER A 199 12.84 17.01 6.78
N THR A 200 12.37 15.78 7.02
CA THR A 200 11.95 14.85 5.98
C THR A 200 10.76 15.42 5.21
N MET A 201 9.79 15.98 5.95
CA MET A 201 8.63 16.66 5.40
C MET A 201 9.00 17.83 4.48
N LEU A 202 9.95 18.66 4.90
CA LEU A 202 10.45 19.79 4.10
C LEU A 202 11.12 19.32 2.83
N ASN A 203 11.94 18.27 2.90
CA ASN A 203 12.60 17.71 1.72
C ASN A 203 11.60 17.15 0.71
N ASP A 204 10.59 16.40 1.17
CA ASP A 204 9.54 15.87 0.30
C ASP A 204 8.74 16.98 -0.39
N VAL A 205 8.42 18.06 0.34
CA VAL A 205 7.73 19.23 -0.21
C VAL A 205 8.62 19.96 -1.22
N ILE A 206 9.90 20.17 -0.91
CA ILE A 206 10.85 20.81 -1.83
C ILE A 206 11.01 19.99 -3.11
N GLU A 207 11.16 18.67 -2.98
CA GLU A 207 11.25 17.76 -4.13
C GLU A 207 9.99 17.85 -4.99
N TYR A 208 8.82 17.79 -4.38
CA TYR A 208 7.54 17.91 -5.08
C TYR A 208 7.38 19.25 -5.81
N ILE A 209 7.72 20.37 -5.16
CA ILE A 209 7.73 21.71 -5.78
C ILE A 209 8.67 21.76 -6.98
N ASN A 210 9.84 21.14 -6.89
CA ASN A 210 10.82 21.16 -7.98
C ASN A 210 10.39 20.30 -9.17
N LEU A 211 9.72 19.17 -8.92
CA LEU A 211 9.22 18.27 -9.96
C LEU A 211 7.93 18.77 -10.60
N ASN A 212 7.15 19.62 -9.91
CA ASN A 212 5.82 20.03 -10.35
C ASN A 212 5.71 21.56 -10.52
N LYS A 213 6.02 22.04 -11.74
CA LYS A 213 6.04 23.48 -12.07
C LYS A 213 4.72 24.19 -11.78
N GLY A 214 3.58 23.56 -12.09
CA GLY A 214 2.26 24.16 -11.86
C GLY A 214 1.97 24.36 -10.37
N PHE A 215 2.33 23.37 -9.54
CA PHE A 215 2.21 23.48 -8.09
C PHE A 215 3.12 24.57 -7.52
N LYS A 216 4.36 24.66 -8.02
CA LYS A 216 5.32 25.71 -7.66
C LYS A 216 4.78 27.11 -7.96
N GLU A 217 4.24 27.33 -9.15
CA GLU A 217 3.65 28.63 -9.53
C GLU A 217 2.44 28.99 -8.66
N HIS A 218 1.60 28.01 -8.30
CA HIS A 218 0.46 28.22 -7.41
C HIS A 218 0.92 28.63 -6.00
N MET A 219 1.88 27.90 -5.43
CA MET A 219 2.49 28.21 -4.12
C MET A 219 3.11 29.62 -4.08
N MET A 220 3.85 30.01 -5.12
CA MET A 220 4.49 31.33 -5.20
C MET A 220 3.49 32.49 -5.30
N LYS A 221 2.25 32.24 -5.74
CA LYS A 221 1.17 33.25 -5.77
C LYS A 221 0.41 33.38 -4.44
N ALA A 222 0.55 32.41 -3.55
CA ALA A 222 -0.11 32.39 -2.24
C ALA A 222 0.74 33.00 -1.11
N LEU A 223 2.00 33.34 -1.41
CA LEU A 223 2.94 34.08 -0.56
C LEU A 223 2.96 35.56 -0.95
#